data_AF-A0A937Z1D4-F1
#
_entry.id   AF-A0A937Z1D4-F1
#
_cell.length_a   1.000
_cell.length_b   1.000
_cell.length_c   1.000
_cell.angle_alpha   90.00
_cell.angle_beta   90.00
_cell.angle_gamma   90.00
#
_symmetry.space_group_name_H-M   'P 1'
#
loop_
_entity.id
_entity.type
_entity.pdbx_description
1 polymer ?
#
loop_
_entity_poly.entity_id
_entity_poly.type
_entity_poly.pdbx_seq_one_letter_code
_entity_poly.pdbx_strand_id
1 'polypeptide(L)'
;MGPAIGLCLASTAFSACWAQDDLLGNPGFEDLAEGRAVAWTCTSPTAAQFLTAGGHTGPGYARITDPDAGTGISLDSARLLSRPGGRYTARAWFRTTDKVQPGIYLNFYDDLGTRVH
;
A
#
# COMPACT_ATOMS: atom_id res chain seq x y z
N MET A 1 53.65 -33.35 -23.00
CA MET A 1 53.18 -31.95 -22.98
C MET A 1 51.96 -31.85 -23.88
N GLY A 2 50.78 -31.61 -23.32
CA GLY A 2 49.54 -31.29 -24.04
C GLY A 2 48.72 -30.36 -23.15
N PRO A 3 48.16 -29.24 -23.66
CA PRO A 3 47.56 -28.23 -22.80
C PRO A 3 46.17 -28.68 -22.33
N ALA A 4 45.92 -28.57 -21.02
CA ALA A 4 44.60 -28.76 -20.43
C ALA A 4 43.70 -27.58 -20.82
N ILE A 5 42.56 -27.89 -21.46
CA ILE A 5 41.51 -26.92 -21.80
C ILE A 5 40.74 -26.61 -20.52
N GLY A 6 40.96 -25.43 -19.96
CA GLY A 6 40.18 -24.90 -18.83
C GLY A 6 38.84 -24.37 -19.32
N LEU A 7 37.76 -25.12 -19.05
CA LEU A 7 36.39 -24.66 -19.26
C LEU A 7 36.00 -23.72 -18.11
N CYS A 8 36.16 -22.40 -18.31
CA CYS A 8 35.62 -21.40 -17.40
C CYS A 8 34.09 -21.36 -17.54
N LEU A 9 33.38 -21.99 -16.60
CA LEU A 9 31.94 -21.79 -16.40
C LEU A 9 31.73 -20.37 -15.87
N ALA A 10 31.31 -19.46 -16.74
CA ALA A 10 30.84 -18.14 -16.33
C ALA A 10 29.47 -18.32 -15.64
N SER A 11 29.48 -18.32 -14.30
CA SER A 11 28.26 -18.29 -13.51
C SER A 11 27.61 -16.91 -13.65
N THR A 12 26.59 -16.80 -14.49
CA THR A 12 25.71 -15.64 -14.53
C THR A 12 24.92 -15.58 -13.22
N ALA A 13 25.30 -14.66 -12.33
CA ALA A 13 24.49 -14.32 -11.18
C ALA A 13 23.22 -13.63 -11.68
N PHE A 14 22.10 -14.35 -11.69
CA PHE A 14 20.79 -13.73 -11.76
C PHE A 14 20.58 -12.97 -10.46
N SER A 15 20.66 -11.63 -10.52
CA SER A 15 20.14 -10.80 -9.44
C SER A 15 18.64 -11.05 -9.36
N ALA A 16 18.20 -11.81 -8.36
CA ALA A 16 16.82 -11.81 -7.95
C ALA A 16 16.49 -10.37 -7.49
N CYS A 17 15.83 -9.61 -8.36
CA CYS A 17 15.09 -8.43 -7.93
C CYS A 17 13.97 -8.98 -7.04
N TRP A 18 14.21 -9.05 -5.74
CA TRP A 18 13.14 -9.28 -4.79
C TRP A 18 12.16 -8.14 -5.00
N ALA A 19 10.99 -8.45 -5.58
CA ALA A 19 9.84 -7.57 -5.46
C ALA A 19 9.69 -7.32 -3.96
N GLN A 20 9.85 -6.06 -3.55
CA GLN A 20 9.70 -5.70 -2.15
C GLN A 20 8.25 -6.01 -1.79
N ASP A 21 8.03 -6.96 -0.88
CA ASP A 21 6.68 -7.29 -0.39
C ASP A 21 6.01 -6.00 0.09
N ASP A 22 4.82 -5.72 -0.43
CA ASP A 22 4.00 -4.65 0.10
C ASP A 22 3.67 -4.99 1.55
N LEU A 23 4.00 -4.09 2.47
CA LEU A 23 3.78 -4.31 3.90
C LEU A 23 2.30 -4.21 4.25
N LEU A 24 1.50 -3.56 3.40
CA LEU A 24 0.08 -3.38 3.61
C LEU A 24 -0.69 -4.66 3.27
N GLY A 25 -1.67 -4.99 4.11
CA GLY A 25 -2.69 -5.96 3.74
C GLY A 25 -3.60 -5.38 2.67
N ASN A 26 -3.84 -6.14 1.59
CA ASN A 26 -4.80 -5.80 0.54
C ASN A 26 -4.63 -4.36 -0.05
N PRO A 27 -3.43 -3.99 -0.53
CA PRO A 27 -3.14 -2.61 -0.97
C PRO A 27 -3.89 -2.21 -2.25
N GLY A 28 -4.38 -3.19 -3.03
CA GLY A 28 -5.19 -3.00 -4.23
C GLY A 28 -6.70 -3.01 -4.02
N PHE A 29 -7.17 -3.27 -2.79
CA PHE A 29 -8.60 -3.39 -2.45
C PHE A 29 -9.35 -4.50 -3.21
N GLU A 30 -8.65 -5.58 -3.56
CA GLU A 30 -9.22 -6.70 -4.32
C GLU A 30 -9.99 -7.68 -3.42
N ASP A 31 -9.59 -7.77 -2.15
CA ASP A 31 -10.22 -8.64 -1.16
C ASP A 31 -11.30 -7.88 -0.38
N LEU A 32 -12.56 -8.29 -0.54
CA LEU A 32 -13.71 -7.63 0.07
C LEU A 32 -14.48 -8.58 1.01
N ALA A 33 -14.77 -8.11 2.22
CA ALA A 33 -15.71 -8.72 3.15
C ALA A 33 -16.87 -7.76 3.41
N GLU A 34 -18.11 -8.21 3.15
CA GLU A 34 -19.32 -7.39 3.34
C GLU A 34 -19.25 -6.03 2.60
N GLY A 35 -18.64 -6.01 1.41
CA GLY A 35 -18.49 -4.81 0.59
C GLY A 35 -17.39 -3.85 1.05
N ARG A 36 -16.53 -4.26 2.01
CA ARG A 36 -15.40 -3.47 2.52
C ARG A 36 -14.08 -4.14 2.24
N ALA A 37 -13.04 -3.36 1.92
CA ALA A 37 -11.71 -3.92 1.77
C ALA A 37 -11.19 -4.48 3.11
N VAL A 38 -10.80 -5.76 3.08
CA VAL A 38 -10.18 -6.42 4.24
C VAL A 38 -8.90 -5.66 4.62
N ALA A 39 -8.67 -5.50 5.93
CA ALA A 39 -7.55 -4.76 6.53
C ALA A 39 -7.58 -3.23 6.33
N TRP A 40 -8.72 -2.65 5.91
CA TRP A 40 -8.89 -1.20 5.81
C TRP A 40 -10.14 -0.72 6.57
N THR A 41 -10.05 0.47 7.15
CA THR A 41 -11.13 1.12 7.89
C THR A 41 -11.29 2.57 7.43
N CYS A 42 -12.52 3.03 7.23
CA CYS A 42 -12.79 4.42 6.89
C CYS A 42 -13.44 5.14 8.08
N THR A 43 -13.03 6.37 8.36
CA THR A 43 -13.61 7.19 9.45
C THR A 43 -15.10 7.46 9.24
N SER A 44 -15.54 7.58 7.99
CA SER A 44 -16.95 7.62 7.62
C SER A 44 -17.27 6.44 6.70
N PRO A 45 -17.81 5.33 7.22
CA PRO A 45 -17.99 4.11 6.44
C PRO A 45 -18.85 4.25 5.18
N THR A 46 -19.72 5.26 5.14
CA THR A 46 -20.59 5.54 3.98
C THR A 46 -19.91 6.43 2.93
N ALA A 47 -18.80 7.07 3.27
CA ALA A 47 -18.03 7.93 2.35
C ALA A 47 -17.13 7.12 1.40
N ALA A 48 -16.76 5.89 1.77
CA ALA A 48 -15.94 5.01 0.96
C ALA A 48 -16.75 3.90 0.29
N GLN A 49 -16.61 3.77 -1.03
CA GLN A 49 -17.12 2.66 -1.83
C GLN A 49 -15.96 1.88 -2.42
N PHE A 50 -15.97 0.57 -2.28
CA PHE A 50 -14.96 -0.30 -2.89
C PHE A 50 -15.50 -0.90 -4.18
N LEU A 51 -14.78 -0.69 -5.27
CA LEU A 51 -15.23 -0.97 -6.64
C LEU A 51 -14.19 -1.84 -7.35
N THR A 52 -14.65 -2.75 -8.20
CA THR A 52 -13.82 -3.79 -8.84
C THR A 52 -13.71 -3.62 -10.36
N ALA A 53 -13.77 -2.38 -10.84
CA ALA A 53 -13.63 -2.07 -12.25
C ALA A 53 -13.08 -0.65 -12.45
N GLY A 54 -11.75 -0.50 -12.44
CA GLY A 54 -11.09 0.77 -12.74
C GLY A 54 -9.87 1.11 -11.90
N GLY A 55 -9.36 0.16 -11.10
CA GLY A 55 -8.12 0.29 -10.35
C GLY A 55 -6.88 0.51 -11.20
N HIS A 56 -5.75 0.77 -10.53
CA HIS A 56 -4.51 1.18 -11.17
C HIS A 56 -3.72 -0.01 -11.77
N THR A 57 -3.41 -1.02 -10.95
CA THR A 57 -2.73 -2.25 -11.39
C THR A 57 -3.67 -3.45 -11.51
N GLY A 58 -4.81 -3.39 -10.84
CA GLY A 58 -5.87 -4.39 -10.84
C GLY A 58 -7.25 -3.75 -10.94
N PRO A 59 -8.34 -4.53 -10.89
CA PRO A 59 -9.70 -4.00 -10.97
C PRO A 59 -10.10 -3.14 -9.75
N GLY A 60 -9.58 -3.44 -8.57
CA GLY A 60 -9.95 -2.86 -7.27
C GLY A 60 -9.52 -1.41 -7.06
N TYR A 61 -10.41 -0.61 -6.49
CA TYR A 61 -10.09 0.72 -5.94
C TYR A 61 -11.12 1.17 -4.90
N ALA A 62 -10.69 2.06 -4.01
CA ALA A 62 -11.59 2.82 -3.15
C ALA A 62 -11.98 4.15 -3.82
N ARG A 63 -13.28 4.42 -3.92
CA ARG A 63 -13.83 5.74 -4.23
C ARG A 63 -14.26 6.39 -2.93
N ILE A 64 -13.71 7.57 -2.65
CA ILE A 64 -14.10 8.38 -1.50
C ILE A 64 -14.91 9.57 -2.00
N THR A 65 -16.06 9.80 -1.39
CA THR A 65 -16.90 10.98 -1.61
C THR A 65 -17.12 11.65 -0.27
N ASP A 66 -16.61 12.87 -0.14
CA ASP A 66 -16.73 13.67 1.06
C ASP A 66 -17.85 14.71 0.88
N PRO A 67 -18.99 14.58 1.56
CA PRO A 67 -20.08 15.53 1.46
C PRO A 67 -19.85 16.80 2.30
N ASP A 68 -18.87 16.83 3.21
CA ASP A 68 -18.66 17.92 4.16
C ASP A 68 -17.23 18.47 4.09
N ALA A 69 -17.08 19.68 3.54
CA ALA A 69 -15.79 20.35 3.45
C ALA A 69 -15.14 20.69 4.81
N GLY A 70 -15.88 20.60 5.91
CA GLY A 70 -15.39 20.86 7.27
C GLY A 70 -14.68 19.67 7.93
N THR A 71 -14.88 18.45 7.45
CA THR A 71 -14.32 17.22 8.05
C THR A 71 -13.65 16.36 7.00
N GLY A 72 -12.37 16.04 7.18
CA GLY A 72 -11.69 15.12 6.26
C GLY A 72 -12.10 13.66 6.46
N ILE A 73 -12.11 12.89 5.36
CA ILE A 73 -12.25 11.44 5.38
C ILE A 73 -10.88 10.76 5.31
N SER A 74 -10.60 9.81 6.21
CA SER A 74 -9.45 8.93 6.10
C SER A 74 -9.88 7.51 5.76
N LEU A 75 -9.02 6.83 5.00
CA LEU A 75 -9.07 5.40 4.77
C LEU A 75 -7.75 4.83 5.29
N ASP A 76 -7.84 4.24 6.47
CA ASP A 76 -6.70 3.77 7.25
C ASP A 76 -6.51 2.27 7.06
N SER A 77 -5.27 1.85 6.82
CA SER A 77 -4.91 0.44 6.82
C SER A 77 -4.83 -0.11 8.25
N ALA A 78 -4.80 -1.43 8.36
CA ALA A 78 -4.39 -2.10 9.59
C ALA A 78 -2.98 -1.63 10.00
N ARG A 79 -2.77 -1.49 11.31
CA ARG A 79 -1.48 -1.02 11.84
C ARG A 79 -0.36 -1.97 11.45
N LEU A 80 0.76 -1.40 11.04
CA LEU A 80 1.99 -2.12 10.74
C LEU A 80 3.01 -1.94 11.86
N LEU A 81 3.78 -3.00 12.14
CA LEU A 81 4.95 -2.87 13.02
C LEU A 81 6.02 -2.05 12.31
N SER A 82 6.43 -0.96 12.95
CA SER A 82 7.58 -0.16 12.52
C SER A 82 8.76 -0.40 13.45
N ARG A 83 9.98 -0.23 12.94
CA ARG A 83 11.21 -0.27 13.74
C ARG A 83 11.73 1.15 13.95
N PRO A 84 12.20 1.52 15.16
CA PRO A 84 12.91 2.77 15.36
C PRO A 84 14.07 2.92 14.36
N GLY A 85 14.14 4.07 13.68
CA GLY A 85 15.14 4.35 12.64
C GLY A 85 14.93 3.59 11.31
N GLY A 86 13.85 2.82 11.18
CA GLY A 86 13.50 2.13 9.95
C GLY A 86 13.18 3.10 8.81
N ARG A 87 13.60 2.77 7.59
CA ARG A 87 13.28 3.53 6.39
C ARG A 87 12.23 2.80 5.57
N TYR A 88 11.13 3.50 5.29
CA TYR A 88 9.99 2.97 4.55
C TYR A 88 9.67 3.88 3.37
N THR A 89 9.05 3.31 2.34
CA THR A 89 8.53 4.05 1.20
C THR A 89 7.02 3.84 1.16
N ALA A 90 6.24 4.92 1.30
CA ALA A 90 4.79 4.89 1.10
C ALA A 90 4.45 5.44 -0.29
N ARG A 91 3.54 4.77 -1.00
CA ARG A 91 3.05 5.17 -2.32
C ARG A 91 1.55 4.92 -2.39
N ALA A 92 0.85 5.82 -3.08
CA ALA A 92 -0.56 5.69 -3.37
C ALA A 92 -0.84 6.32 -4.73
N TRP A 93 -1.84 5.79 -5.42
CA TRP A 93 -2.32 6.32 -6.70
C TRP A 93 -3.63 7.03 -6.46
N PHE A 94 -3.69 8.31 -6.82
CA PHE A 94 -4.88 9.12 -6.68
C PHE A 94 -5.44 9.50 -8.05
N ARG A 95 -6.77 9.49 -8.15
CA ARG A 95 -7.53 10.04 -9.28
C ARG A 95 -8.62 10.92 -8.68
N THR A 96 -8.63 12.19 -9.05
CA THR A 96 -9.57 13.18 -8.50
C THR A 96 -10.46 13.73 -9.61
N THR A 97 -11.75 13.90 -9.32
CA THR A 97 -12.70 14.56 -10.23
C THR A 97 -12.90 16.03 -9.90
N ASP A 98 -12.64 16.40 -8.64
CA ASP A 98 -12.84 17.75 -8.11
C ASP A 98 -11.50 18.38 -7.67
N LYS A 99 -11.55 19.66 -7.28
CA LYS A 99 -10.39 20.39 -6.73
C LYS A 99 -10.13 19.98 -5.28
N VAL A 100 -9.64 18.75 -5.10
CA VAL A 100 -9.25 18.19 -3.81
C VAL A 100 -7.75 17.89 -3.78
N GLN A 101 -7.17 17.79 -2.58
CA GLN A 101 -5.76 17.47 -2.37
C GLN A 101 -5.64 16.20 -1.53
N PRO A 102 -5.76 15.01 -2.15
CA PRO A 102 -5.55 13.77 -1.41
C PRO A 102 -4.06 13.61 -1.07
N GLY A 103 -3.78 12.90 0.02
CA GLY A 103 -2.42 12.69 0.50
C GLY A 103 -2.27 11.39 1.27
N ILE A 104 -1.02 10.99 1.47
CA ILE A 104 -0.66 9.90 2.37
C ILE A 104 -0.30 10.52 3.71
N TYR A 105 -0.95 10.04 4.77
CA TYR A 105 -0.65 10.41 6.15
C TYR A 105 -0.10 9.19 6.88
N LEU A 106 0.99 9.37 7.62
CA LEU A 106 1.56 8.34 8.47
C LEU A 106 1.25 8.71 9.92
N ASN A 107 0.46 7.87 10.58
CA ASN A 107 0.22 7.98 12.01
C ASN A 107 1.11 6.95 12.74
N PHE A 108 1.85 7.39 13.75
CA PHE A 108 2.71 6.53 14.56
C PHE A 108 2.07 6.31 15.92
N TYR A 109 2.19 5.10 16.44
CA TYR A 109 1.62 4.70 17.72
C TYR A 109 2.69 4.08 18.61
N ASP A 110 2.61 4.32 19.91
CA ASP A 110 3.42 3.63 20.91
C ASP A 110 2.91 2.19 21.17
N ASP A 111 3.59 1.47 22.05
CA ASP A 111 3.26 0.10 22.45
C ASP A 111 1.93 -0.01 23.22
N LEU A 112 1.45 1.10 23.79
CA LEU A 112 0.12 1.23 24.40
C LEU A 112 -0.97 1.60 23.38
N GLY A 113 -0.60 1.83 22.12
CA GLY A 113 -1.52 2.17 21.04
C GLY A 113 -1.95 3.64 21.00
N THR A 114 -1.27 4.52 21.73
CA THR A 114 -1.47 5.98 21.73
C THR A 114 -0.79 6.60 20.52
N ARG A 115 -1.46 7.49 19.81
CA ARG A 115 -0.85 8.20 18.67
C ARG A 115 0.21 9.18 19.17
N VAL A 116 1.42 9.07 18.66
CA VAL A 116 2.56 9.94 19.00
C VAL A 116 2.97 10.89 17.88
N HIS A 117 2.48 10.65 16.65
CA HIS A 117 2.66 11.52 15.50
C HIS A 117 1.61 11.21 14.42
#